data_AF-A0A550C9V1-F1
#
_entry.id   AF-A0A550C9V1-F1
#
_cell.length_a   1.000
_cell.length_b   1.000
_cell.length_c   1.000
_cell.angle_alpha   90.00
_cell.angle_beta   90.00
_cell.angle_gamma   90.00
#
_symmetry.space_group_name_H-M   'P 1'
#
loop_
_entity.id
_entity.type
_entity.pdbx_description
1 polymer ?
#
loop_
_entity_poly.entity_id
_entity_poly.type
_entity_poly.pdbx_seq_one_letter_code
_entity_poly.pdbx_strand_id
1 'polypeptide(L)' 'MEGVLIFDLQVIICKDDSLQRRDLYQLALTSKSWRHAATPVLWAELRGIAPLLRLMPEDAWQMRARPA' A
#
# COMPACT_ATOMS: atom_id res chain seq x y z
N MET A 1 -32.15 2.45 -6.46
CA MET A 1 -30.80 2.88 -6.85
C MET A 1 -29.94 2.76 -5.61
N GLU A 2 -29.10 1.73 -5.53
CA GLU A 2 -28.07 1.66 -4.50
C GLU A 2 -27.15 2.86 -4.70
N GLY A 3 -27.15 3.78 -3.75
CA GLY A 3 -26.25 4.92 -3.77
C GLY A 3 -24.83 4.40 -3.56
N VAL A 4 -23.93 4.75 -4.47
CA VAL A 4 -22.50 4.45 -4.33
C VAL A 4 -22.03 5.09 -3.02
N LEU A 5 -21.48 4.29 -2.10
CA LEU A 5 -21.00 4.82 -0.84
C LEU A 5 -19.76 5.70 -1.11
N ILE A 6 -19.56 6.74 -0.30
CA ILE A 6 -18.42 7.66 -0.43
C ILE A 6 -17.09 6.89 -0.49
N PHE A 7 -16.99 5.76 0.20
CA PHE A 7 -15.82 4.90 0.18
C PHE A 7 -15.61 4.20 -1.17
N ASP A 8 -16.66 3.72 -1.82
CA ASP A 8 -16.57 3.04 -3.12
C ASP A 8 -16.04 3.99 -4.20
N LEU A 9 -16.46 5.26 -4.16
CA LEU A 9 -15.91 6.30 -5.04
C LEU A 9 -14.40 6.50 -4.81
N GLN A 10 -13.94 6.51 -3.57
CA GLN A 10 -12.51 6.64 -3.27
C GLN A 10 -11.72 5.45 -3.83
N VAL A 11 -12.25 4.24 -3.72
CA VAL A 11 -11.63 3.04 -4.28
C VAL A 11 -11.56 3.11 -5.81
N ILE A 12 -12.65 3.54 -6.46
CA ILE A 12 -12.68 3.74 -7.91
C ILE A 12 -11.64 4.77 -8.34
N ILE A 13 -11.58 5.92 -7.66
CA ILE A 13 -10.58 6.97 -7.93
C ILE A 13 -9.16 6.41 -7.80
N CYS A 14 -8.87 5.66 -6.73
CA CYS A 14 -7.52 5.11 -6.52
C CYS A 14 -7.09 4.09 -7.58
N LYS A 15 -8.01 3.53 -8.36
CA LYS A 15 -7.72 2.57 -9.43
C LYS A 15 -7.67 3.20 -10.82
N ASP A 16 -7.84 4.52 -10.91
CA ASP A 16 -7.80 5.23 -12.18
C ASP A 16 -6.37 5.27 -12.73
N ASP A 17 -6.17 4.78 -13.96
CA ASP A 17 -4.87 4.70 -14.62
C ASP A 17 -4.23 6.08 -14.90
N SER A 18 -4.98 7.17 -14.78
CA SER A 18 -4.44 8.53 -14.89
C SER A 18 -3.66 8.98 -13.65
N LEU A 19 -3.86 8.33 -12.50
CA LEU A 19 -3.13 8.67 -11.27
C LEU A 19 -1.71 8.11 -11.32
N GLN A 20 -0.75 8.97 -11.00
CA GLN A 20 0.61 8.50 -10.74
C GLN A 20 0.70 7.93 -9.34
N ARG A 21 1.68 7.04 -9.12
CA ARG A 21 1.97 6.48 -7.79
C ARG A 21 2.18 7.57 -6.73
N ARG A 22 2.76 8.72 -7.11
CA ARG A 22 2.92 9.87 -6.22
C ARG A 22 1.58 10.40 -5.71
N ASP A 23 0.56 10.43 -6.56
CA ASP A 23 -0.77 10.93 -6.22
C ASP A 23 -1.44 9.99 -5.22
N LEU A 24 -1.31 8.66 -5.43
CA LEU A 24 -1.80 7.65 -4.48
C LEU A 24 -1.17 7.82 -3.08
N TYR A 25 0.14 8.12 -3.02
CA TYR A 25 0.80 8.44 -1.74
C TYR A 25 0.22 9.71 -1.10
N GLN A 26 -0.03 10.77 -1.88
CA GLN A 26 -0.63 11.99 -1.34
C GLN A 26 -2.03 11.73 -0.82
N LEU A 27 -2.87 11.01 -1.58
CA LEU A 27 -4.21 10.61 -1.13
C LEU A 27 -4.14 9.85 0.20
N ALA A 28 -3.24 8.87 0.33
CA ALA A 28 -3.07 8.09 1.56
C ALA A 28 -2.63 8.91 2.79
N LEU A 29 -2.11 10.12 2.59
CA LEU A 29 -1.69 11.04 3.65
C LEU A 29 -2.77 12.07 4.04
N THR A 30 -3.83 12.23 3.24
CA THR A 30 -4.88 13.23 3.51
C THR A 30 -5.81 12.86 4.68
N SER A 31 -6.29 11.61 4.72
CA SER A 31 -7.24 11.14 5.72
C SER A 31 -7.19 9.63 5.90
N LYS A 32 -7.77 9.12 7.01
CA LYS A 32 -7.88 7.67 7.26
C LYS A 32 -8.68 6.95 6.17
N SER A 33 -9.74 7.59 5.65
CA SER A 33 -10.58 7.01 4.59
C SER A 33 -9.80 6.83 3.29
N TRP A 34 -9.10 7.89 2.86
CA TRP A 34 -8.25 7.84 1.67
C TRP A 34 -7.06 6.90 1.84
N ARG A 35 -6.48 6.81 3.03
CA ARG A 35 -5.47 5.80 3.34
C ARG A 35 -6.00 4.39 3.13
N HIS A 36 -7.19 4.07 3.64
CA HIS A 36 -7.78 2.75 3.48
C HIS A 36 -8.09 2.43 2.00
N ALA A 37 -8.51 3.41 1.21
CA ALA A 37 -8.76 3.21 -0.22
C ALA A 37 -7.46 3.05 -1.05
N ALA A 38 -6.44 3.88 -0.81
CA ALA A 38 -5.22 3.93 -1.62
C ALA A 38 -4.18 2.84 -1.26
N THR A 39 -4.16 2.39 0.01
CA THR A 39 -3.15 1.43 0.49
C THR A 39 -3.17 0.12 -0.32
N PRO A 40 -4.31 -0.56 -0.54
CA PRO A 40 -4.35 -1.78 -1.34
C PRO A 40 -3.79 -1.62 -2.75
N VAL A 41 -4.04 -0.47 -3.41
CA VAL A 41 -3.53 -0.18 -4.76
C VAL A 41 -2.00 -0.01 -4.73
N LEU A 42 -1.49 0.78 -3.78
CA LEU A 42 -0.05 0.99 -3.60
C LEU A 42 0.72 -0.32 -3.34
N TRP A 43 0.10 -1.26 -2.61
CA TRP A 43 0.65 -2.59 -2.35
C TRP A 43 0.58 -3.50 -3.58
N ALA A 44 -0.51 -3.46 -4.34
CA ALA A 44 -0.66 -4.25 -5.57
C ALA A 44 0.39 -3.86 -6.62
N GLU A 45 0.77 -2.59 -6.68
CA GLU A 45 1.80 -2.08 -7.58
C GLU A 45 3.23 -2.23 -7.06
N LEU A 46 3.43 -2.81 -5.87
CA LEU A 46 4.76 -2.95 -5.30
C LEU A 46 5.60 -3.91 -6.16
N ARG A 47 6.59 -3.37 -6.86
CA ARG A 47 7.48 -4.15 -7.73
C ARG A 47 8.47 -4.96 -6.90
N GLY A 48 8.06 -6.17 -6.54
CA GLY A 48 8.87 -7.15 -5.83
C GLY A 48 8.97 -6.88 -4.33
N ILE A 49 9.64 -7.80 -3.64
CA ILE A 49 9.71 -7.82 -2.17
C ILE A 49 10.78 -6.89 -1.59
N ALA A 50 11.72 -6.41 -2.41
CA ALA A 50 12.88 -5.66 -1.95
C ALA A 50 12.56 -4.44 -1.06
N PRO A 51 11.52 -3.62 -1.33
CA PRO A 51 11.13 -2.54 -0.43
C PRO A 51 10.72 -3.03 0.96
N LEU A 52 10.15 -4.23 1.08
CA LEU A 52 9.74 -4.83 2.35
C LEU A 52 10.93 -5.35 3.12
N LEU A 53 11.88 -5.97 2.42
CA LEU A 53 13.13 -6.43 3.05
C LEU A 53 13.89 -5.23 3.64
N ARG A 54 13.88 -4.06 2.98
CA ARG A 54 14.51 -2.84 3.54
C ARG A 54 13.85 -2.31 4.80
N LEU A 55 12.61 -2.72 5.10
CA LEU A 55 11.88 -2.33 6.30
C LEU A 55 11.98 -3.37 7.42
N MET A 56 12.64 -4.51 7.19
CA MET A 56 12.86 -5.49 8.24
C MET A 56 13.85 -4.94 9.28
N PRO A 57 13.66 -5.27 10.58
CA PRO A 57 14.62 -4.90 11.61
C PRO A 57 15.99 -5.56 11.36
N GLU A 58 17.05 -4.95 11.89
CA GLU A 58 18.44 -5.32 11.60
C GLU A 58 18.79 -6.77 11.95
N ASP A 59 18.16 -7.31 13.00
CA ASP A 59 18.36 -8.66 13.51
C ASP A 59 17.63 -9.74 12.70
N ALA A 60 16.69 -9.36 11.82
CA ALA A 60 15.90 -10.29 11.01
C ALA A 60 16.75 -11.15 10.06
N TRP A 61 17.95 -10.67 9.70
CA TRP A 61 18.87 -11.35 8.79
C TRP A 61 19.87 -12.25 9.50
N GLN A 62 19.89 -12.25 10.84
CA GLN A 62 20.80 -13.07 11.61
C GLN A 62 20.31 -14.53 11.59
N MET A 63 20.90 -15.35 10.72
CA MET A 63 20.71 -16.79 10.76
C MET A 63 21.32 -17.34 12.05
N ARG A 64 20.47 -17.77 13.00
CA ARG A 64 20.93 -18.60 14.12
C ARG A 64 21.40 -19.93 13.54
N ALA A 65 22.72 -20.15 13.55
CA ALA A 65 23.28 -21.46 13.24
C ALA A 65 22.64 -22.50 14.17
N ARG A 66 21.96 -23.50 13.59
CA ARG A 66 21.48 -24.65 14.35
C ARG A 66 22.72 -25.40 14.86
N PRO A 67 22.86 -25.66 16.16
CA PRO A 67 23.97 -26.47 16.65
C PRO A 67 23.85 -27.90 16.10
N ALA A 68 24.99 -28.45 15.70
CA ALA A 68 25.14 -29.78 15.12
C ALA A 68 24.73 -30.90 16.08
#